data_AF-S6U887-F1
#
_entry.id   AF-S6U887-F1
#
_cell.length_a   1.000
_cell.length_b   1.000
_cell.length_c   1.000
_cell.angle_alpha   90.00
_cell.angle_beta   90.00
_cell.angle_gamma   90.00
#
_symmetry.space_group_name_H-M   'P 1'
#
loop_
_entity.id
_entity.type
_entity.pdbx_description
1 polymer ?
#
loop_
_entity_poly.entity_id
_entity_poly.type
_entity_poly.pdbx_seq_one_letter_code
_entity_poly.pdbx_strand_id
1 'polypeptide(L)'
;ALWWSALAAGLTMGLSLMAMGLLKSRLEGIPGSHVISSLGYSAGFLAVILARQQLFTENTITAVLPVMSKLNLANIGRLLRLWAVVLTGNLAGTLLVAYVMLNLPIFDTSTDKAFLEIGRKVMENDLGQMFSKGIVSGWMIATMVWMIASMENAKIAIIVLITYLMALGDFTHIVVGSAEVSYLVFAGEIAWKDFWFAFAGPTLAGNIIGGSFIFALISHAQIRSEKDTTAKLERDRKAKAEKRRLEKERALKDADTGAQKEI
;
A
#
# COMPACT_ATOMS: atom_id res chain seq x y z
N ALA A 1 9.05 13.64 -15.19
CA ALA A 1 8.24 12.45 -15.50
C ALA A 1 7.48 11.94 -14.26
N LEU A 2 8.16 11.48 -13.20
CA LEU A 2 7.53 10.94 -11.99
C LEU A 2 6.45 11.84 -11.37
N TRP A 3 6.76 13.12 -11.13
CA TRP A 3 5.81 14.06 -10.52
C TRP A 3 4.54 14.25 -11.35
N TRP A 4 4.66 14.34 -12.69
CA TRP A 4 3.51 14.44 -13.58
C TRP A 4 2.62 13.19 -13.54
N SER A 5 3.22 12.00 -13.44
CA SER A 5 2.45 10.77 -13.25
C SER A 5 1.76 10.72 -11.89
N ALA A 6 2.39 11.27 -10.85
CA ALA A 6 1.79 11.39 -9.52
C ALA A 6 0.65 12.43 -9.48
N LEU A 7 0.80 13.54 -10.18
CA LEU A 7 -0.28 14.52 -10.36
C LEU A 7 -1.47 13.88 -11.08
N ALA A 8 -1.22 13.15 -12.17
CA ALA A 8 -2.24 12.41 -12.89
C ALA A 8 -2.94 11.37 -12.00
N ALA A 9 -2.19 10.60 -11.20
CA ALA A 9 -2.77 9.71 -10.20
C ALA A 9 -3.69 10.45 -9.22
N GLY A 10 -3.27 11.60 -8.70
CA GLY A 10 -4.10 12.41 -7.80
C GLY A 10 -5.43 12.85 -8.43
N LEU A 11 -5.38 13.34 -9.67
CA LEU A 11 -6.58 13.71 -10.44
C LEU A 11 -7.49 12.49 -10.67
N THR A 12 -6.90 11.36 -11.08
CA THR A 12 -7.62 10.11 -11.35
C THR A 12 -8.22 9.51 -10.07
N MET A 13 -7.59 9.68 -8.91
CA MET A 13 -8.18 9.27 -7.62
C MET A 13 -9.47 10.04 -7.29
N GLY A 14 -9.69 11.22 -7.88
CA GLY A 14 -10.98 11.93 -7.81
C GLY A 14 -12.16 11.10 -8.31
N LEU A 15 -11.93 10.11 -9.18
CA LEU A 15 -12.98 9.17 -9.62
C LEU A 15 -13.56 8.35 -8.46
N SER A 16 -12.79 8.09 -7.38
CA SER A 16 -13.30 7.39 -6.19
C SER A 16 -14.36 8.23 -5.46
N LEU A 17 -14.08 9.51 -5.19
CA LEU A 17 -15.05 10.43 -4.61
C LEU A 17 -16.25 10.63 -5.55
N MET A 18 -15.99 10.83 -6.84
CA MET A 18 -17.02 11.04 -7.86
C MET A 18 -18.00 9.86 -7.94
N ALA A 19 -17.50 8.64 -8.12
CA ALA A 19 -18.36 7.47 -8.29
C ALA A 19 -19.10 7.12 -7.00
N MET A 20 -18.43 7.21 -5.83
CA MET A 20 -19.10 6.99 -4.55
C MET A 20 -20.18 8.03 -4.28
N GLY A 21 -19.91 9.32 -4.53
CA GLY A 21 -20.88 10.39 -4.33
C GLY A 21 -22.06 10.34 -5.28
N LEU A 22 -21.83 9.98 -6.55
CA LEU A 22 -22.91 9.72 -7.51
C LEU A 22 -23.79 8.57 -7.03
N LEU A 23 -23.22 7.42 -6.66
CA LEU A 23 -24.00 6.29 -6.14
C LEU A 23 -24.75 6.67 -4.87
N LYS A 24 -24.10 7.37 -3.94
CA LYS A 24 -24.71 7.82 -2.69
C LYS A 24 -25.89 8.76 -2.94
N SER A 25 -25.74 9.72 -3.84
CA SER A 25 -26.81 10.65 -4.22
C SER A 25 -28.01 9.93 -4.86
N ARG A 26 -27.78 8.94 -5.73
CA ARG A 26 -28.87 8.20 -6.39
C ARG A 26 -29.55 7.16 -5.50
N LEU A 27 -28.94 6.80 -4.37
CA LEU A 27 -29.44 5.82 -3.41
C LEU A 27 -29.94 6.48 -2.11
N GLU A 28 -30.14 7.79 -2.12
CA GLU A 28 -30.66 8.53 -0.96
C GLU A 28 -32.01 7.93 -0.51
N GLY A 29 -32.18 7.74 0.80
CA GLY A 29 -33.38 7.14 1.39
C GLY A 29 -33.47 5.60 1.31
N ILE A 30 -32.51 4.92 0.68
CA ILE A 30 -32.50 3.45 0.60
C ILE A 30 -31.71 2.85 1.78
N PRO A 31 -32.30 1.96 2.60
CA PRO A 31 -31.58 1.22 3.63
C PRO A 31 -30.41 0.42 3.02
N GLY A 32 -29.21 0.59 3.57
CA GLY A 32 -28.01 -0.10 3.07
C GLY A 32 -27.34 0.58 1.86
N SER A 33 -27.69 1.83 1.54
CA SER A 33 -27.05 2.61 0.47
C SER A 33 -25.51 2.68 0.60
N HIS A 34 -24.98 2.69 1.83
CA HIS A 34 -23.52 2.62 2.11
C HIS A 34 -22.86 1.39 1.47
N VAL A 35 -23.54 0.23 1.54
CA VAL A 35 -23.04 -1.03 0.98
C VAL A 35 -22.88 -0.93 -0.53
N ILE A 36 -23.81 -0.28 -1.23
CA ILE A 36 -23.74 -0.16 -2.68
C ILE A 36 -22.80 0.97 -3.09
N SER A 37 -22.89 2.13 -2.44
CA SER A 37 -22.05 3.31 -2.75
C SER A 37 -20.57 3.08 -2.50
N SER A 38 -20.21 2.22 -1.53
CA SER A 38 -18.82 1.81 -1.27
C SER A 38 -18.14 1.17 -2.48
N LEU A 39 -18.89 0.57 -3.43
CA LEU A 39 -18.30 0.05 -4.67
C LEU A 39 -17.66 1.17 -5.51
N GLY A 40 -18.24 2.38 -5.49
CA GLY A 40 -17.74 3.54 -6.21
C GLY A 40 -16.33 3.94 -5.80
N TYR A 41 -15.92 3.66 -4.56
CA TYR A 41 -14.56 3.93 -4.08
C TYR A 41 -13.48 3.25 -4.91
N SER A 42 -13.80 2.11 -5.52
CA SER A 42 -12.87 1.32 -6.33
C SER A 42 -12.50 1.99 -7.66
N ALA A 43 -13.31 2.96 -8.13
CA ALA A 43 -13.17 3.53 -9.47
C ALA A 43 -11.81 4.22 -9.70
N GLY A 44 -11.38 5.07 -8.76
CA GLY A 44 -10.08 5.74 -8.83
C GLY A 44 -8.92 4.76 -8.77
N PHE A 45 -8.96 3.80 -7.85
CA PHE A 45 -7.92 2.77 -7.73
C PHE A 45 -7.81 1.90 -8.99
N LEU A 46 -8.93 1.46 -9.57
CA LEU A 46 -8.91 0.73 -10.84
C LEU A 46 -8.24 1.55 -11.93
N ALA A 47 -8.66 2.80 -12.10
CA ALA A 47 -8.11 3.67 -13.15
C ALA A 47 -6.60 3.92 -12.96
N VAL A 48 -6.18 4.26 -11.74
CA VAL A 48 -4.76 4.53 -11.41
C VAL A 48 -3.88 3.31 -11.64
N ILE A 49 -4.27 2.15 -11.10
CA ILE A 49 -3.46 0.93 -11.14
C ILE A 49 -3.40 0.37 -12.56
N LEU A 50 -4.53 0.34 -13.29
CA LEU A 50 -4.55 -0.12 -14.68
C LEU A 50 -3.79 0.82 -15.62
N ALA A 51 -3.83 2.13 -15.36
CA ALA A 51 -3.06 3.13 -16.11
C ALA A 51 -1.59 3.22 -15.66
N ARG A 52 -1.18 2.45 -14.64
CA ARG A 52 0.19 2.45 -14.07
C ARG A 52 0.65 3.84 -13.62
N GLN A 53 -0.28 4.64 -13.13
CA GLN A 53 0.04 5.97 -12.58
C GLN A 53 0.67 5.82 -11.20
N GLN A 54 1.39 6.85 -10.76
CA GLN A 54 2.22 6.77 -9.55
C GLN A 54 1.42 7.18 -8.32
N LEU A 55 0.94 6.18 -7.58
CA LEU A 55 0.24 6.38 -6.32
C LEU A 55 1.15 6.16 -5.11
N PHE A 56 1.12 7.08 -4.16
CA PHE A 56 1.97 7.08 -2.98
C PHE A 56 1.86 5.78 -2.19
N THR A 57 0.64 5.31 -1.94
CA THR A 57 0.36 4.12 -1.12
C THR A 57 0.65 2.80 -1.86
N GLU A 58 0.75 2.81 -3.18
CA GLU A 58 1.10 1.65 -3.99
C GLU A 58 2.62 1.41 -4.09
N ASN A 59 3.41 2.49 -4.10
CA ASN A 59 4.86 2.47 -4.30
C ASN A 59 5.68 1.93 -3.11
N THR A 60 5.14 0.99 -2.35
CA THR A 60 5.74 0.52 -1.10
C THR A 60 6.77 -0.60 -1.34
N ILE A 61 6.47 -1.60 -2.17
CA ILE A 61 7.35 -2.79 -2.28
C ILE A 61 8.73 -2.44 -2.86
N THR A 62 8.75 -1.90 -4.07
CA THR A 62 10.00 -1.67 -4.84
C THR A 62 10.82 -0.52 -4.27
N ALA A 63 10.18 0.48 -3.68
CA ALA A 63 10.87 1.62 -3.09
C ALA A 63 11.45 1.34 -1.72
N VAL A 64 10.77 0.53 -0.90
CA VAL A 64 11.20 0.24 0.48
C VAL A 64 12.21 -0.91 0.51
N LEU A 65 12.18 -1.83 -0.47
CA LEU A 65 13.10 -2.97 -0.53
C LEU A 65 14.59 -2.59 -0.38
N PRO A 66 15.14 -1.56 -1.06
CA PRO A 66 16.54 -1.15 -0.88
C PRO A 66 16.88 -0.69 0.54
N VAL A 67 15.94 -0.06 1.24
CA VAL A 67 16.12 0.38 2.64
C VAL A 67 16.15 -0.83 3.56
N MET A 68 15.30 -1.82 3.30
CA MET A 68 15.23 -3.06 4.08
C MET A 68 16.44 -3.96 3.86
N SER A 69 16.92 -4.08 2.62
CA SER A 69 18.10 -4.87 2.30
C SER A 69 19.38 -4.25 2.86
N LYS A 70 19.49 -2.91 2.85
CA LYS A 70 20.64 -2.20 3.41
C LYS A 70 20.22 -0.86 3.99
N LEU A 71 20.08 -0.83 5.31
CA LEU A 71 19.73 0.37 6.06
C LEU A 71 20.91 1.35 6.07
N ASN A 72 20.88 2.31 5.16
CA ASN A 72 21.85 3.39 5.08
C ASN A 72 21.16 4.72 4.73
N LEU A 73 21.79 5.83 5.11
CA LEU A 73 21.27 7.19 4.94
C LEU A 73 20.95 7.52 3.47
N ALA A 74 21.71 6.99 2.51
CA ALA A 74 21.47 7.24 1.09
C ALA A 74 20.18 6.57 0.60
N ASN A 75 19.90 5.34 1.03
CA ASN A 75 18.67 4.63 0.68
C ASN A 75 17.45 5.28 1.36
N ILE A 76 17.56 5.68 2.62
CA ILE A 76 16.50 6.42 3.33
C ILE A 76 16.21 7.74 2.61
N GLY A 77 17.25 8.50 2.25
CA GLY A 77 17.09 9.77 1.52
C GLY A 77 16.41 9.58 0.15
N ARG A 78 16.73 8.51 -0.58
CA ARG A 78 16.07 8.17 -1.86
C ARG A 78 14.59 7.82 -1.66
N LEU A 79 14.27 7.03 -0.63
CA LEU A 79 12.89 6.67 -0.28
C LEU A 79 12.07 7.91 0.07
N LEU A 80 12.58 8.75 0.98
CA LEU A 80 11.91 9.98 1.38
C LEU A 80 11.71 10.95 0.21
N ARG A 81 12.70 11.06 -0.68
CA ARG A 81 12.58 11.88 -1.89
C ARG A 81 11.48 11.35 -2.82
N LEU A 82 11.43 10.03 -3.05
CA LEU A 82 10.38 9.41 -3.86
C LEU A 82 9.01 9.68 -3.25
N TRP A 83 8.86 9.39 -1.95
CA TRP A 83 7.63 9.60 -1.20
C TRP A 83 7.16 11.05 -1.23
N ALA A 84 8.05 12.01 -1.00
CA ALA A 84 7.71 13.42 -1.06
C ALA A 84 7.23 13.84 -2.46
N VAL A 85 7.94 13.43 -3.52
CA VAL A 85 7.55 13.77 -4.92
C VAL A 85 6.20 13.17 -5.30
N VAL A 86 5.96 11.91 -4.93
CA VAL A 86 4.71 11.22 -5.30
C VAL A 86 3.54 11.74 -4.45
N LEU A 87 3.72 11.86 -3.13
CA LEU A 87 2.67 12.36 -2.24
C LEU A 87 2.25 13.79 -2.61
N THR A 88 3.21 14.69 -2.83
CA THR A 88 2.87 16.08 -3.21
C THR A 88 2.14 16.16 -4.54
N GLY A 89 2.52 15.34 -5.53
CA GLY A 89 1.79 15.24 -6.79
C GLY A 89 0.37 14.71 -6.59
N ASN A 90 0.21 13.62 -5.84
CA ASN A 90 -1.10 13.04 -5.53
C ASN A 90 -2.01 14.05 -4.81
N LEU A 91 -1.51 14.73 -3.78
CA LEU A 91 -2.26 15.75 -3.04
C LEU A 91 -2.63 16.94 -3.94
N ALA A 92 -1.72 17.44 -4.76
CA ALA A 92 -2.03 18.51 -5.70
C ALA A 92 -3.16 18.12 -6.66
N GLY A 93 -3.15 16.89 -7.16
CA GLY A 93 -4.21 16.37 -8.04
C GLY A 93 -5.55 16.22 -7.34
N THR A 94 -5.56 15.70 -6.11
CA THR A 94 -6.81 15.51 -5.35
C THR A 94 -7.42 16.83 -4.86
N LEU A 95 -6.59 17.80 -4.48
CA LEU A 95 -7.04 19.16 -4.17
C LEU A 95 -7.61 19.84 -5.42
N LEU A 96 -6.94 19.72 -6.56
CA LEU A 96 -7.41 20.32 -7.82
C LEU A 96 -8.75 19.72 -8.27
N VAL A 97 -8.90 18.39 -8.23
CA VAL A 97 -10.17 17.76 -8.63
C VAL A 97 -11.29 18.13 -7.66
N ALA A 98 -11.06 18.17 -6.34
CA ALA A 98 -12.06 18.61 -5.37
C ALA A 98 -12.50 20.06 -5.60
N TYR A 99 -11.54 20.96 -5.85
CA TYR A 99 -11.82 22.36 -6.18
C TYR A 99 -12.67 22.49 -7.46
N VAL A 100 -12.31 21.75 -8.51
CA VAL A 100 -13.02 21.75 -9.79
C VAL A 100 -14.43 21.19 -9.63
N MET A 101 -14.60 20.09 -8.91
CA MET A 101 -15.91 19.47 -8.67
C MET A 101 -16.84 20.39 -7.90
N LEU A 102 -16.33 21.20 -6.97
CA LEU A 102 -17.13 22.15 -6.19
C LEU A 102 -17.50 23.42 -6.97
N ASN A 103 -16.58 23.98 -7.75
CA ASN A 103 -16.75 25.32 -8.33
C ASN A 103 -17.31 25.33 -9.75
N LEU A 104 -17.20 24.21 -10.48
CA LEU A 104 -17.76 24.10 -11.82
C LEU A 104 -19.13 23.41 -11.78
N PRO A 105 -20.08 23.80 -12.65
CA PRO A 105 -21.42 23.21 -12.70
C PRO A 105 -21.40 21.83 -13.38
N ILE A 106 -20.68 20.88 -12.79
CA ILE A 106 -20.49 19.52 -13.30
C ILE A 106 -21.58 18.59 -12.75
N PHE A 107 -22.02 18.82 -11.50
CA PHE A 107 -22.94 17.95 -10.79
C PHE A 107 -24.19 18.70 -10.32
N ASP A 108 -25.25 17.94 -10.01
CA ASP A 108 -26.46 18.48 -9.42
C ASP A 108 -26.30 18.71 -7.90
N THR A 109 -27.18 19.53 -7.31
CA THR A 109 -27.13 19.87 -5.89
C THR A 109 -27.17 18.64 -4.97
N SER A 110 -27.88 17.57 -5.38
CA SER A 110 -27.93 16.32 -4.60
C SER A 110 -26.58 15.60 -4.56
N THR A 111 -25.84 15.63 -5.66
CA THR A 111 -24.51 15.03 -5.74
C THR A 111 -23.50 15.85 -4.95
N ASP A 112 -23.56 17.18 -5.02
CA ASP A 112 -22.70 18.06 -4.20
C ASP A 112 -22.90 17.82 -2.70
N LYS A 113 -24.16 17.65 -2.26
CA LYS A 113 -24.47 17.27 -0.88
C LYS A 113 -23.87 15.91 -0.52
N ALA A 114 -23.92 14.93 -1.41
CA ALA A 114 -23.32 13.63 -1.18
C ALA A 114 -21.79 13.73 -1.01
N PHE A 115 -21.10 14.58 -1.78
CA PHE A 115 -19.66 14.83 -1.60
C PHE A 115 -19.35 15.45 -0.24
N LEU A 116 -20.13 16.45 0.20
CA LEU A 116 -20.01 17.03 1.55
C LEU A 116 -20.21 15.96 2.63
N GLU A 117 -21.23 15.13 2.51
CA GLU A 117 -21.47 14.07 3.50
C GLU A 117 -20.35 13.03 3.56
N ILE A 118 -19.75 12.66 2.43
CA ILE A 118 -18.58 11.77 2.40
C ILE A 118 -17.42 12.40 3.18
N GLY A 119 -17.10 13.67 2.89
CA GLY A 119 -16.06 14.40 3.62
C GLY A 119 -16.36 14.50 5.12
N ARG A 120 -17.61 14.80 5.50
CA ARG A 120 -18.01 14.89 6.92
C ARG A 120 -17.85 13.55 7.63
N LYS A 121 -18.22 12.45 6.96
CA LYS A 121 -18.06 11.10 7.50
C LYS A 121 -16.61 10.77 7.83
N VAL A 122 -15.66 11.23 7.01
CA VAL A 122 -14.24 11.10 7.32
C VAL A 122 -13.88 11.90 8.58
N MET A 123 -14.37 13.13 8.70
CA MET A 123 -14.07 14.02 9.82
C MET A 123 -14.80 13.69 11.13
N GLU A 124 -15.72 12.69 11.15
CA GLU A 124 -16.27 12.12 12.39
C GLU A 124 -15.19 11.40 13.22
N ASN A 125 -14.09 10.97 12.59
CA ASN A 125 -13.04 10.24 13.27
C ASN A 125 -12.14 11.19 14.07
N ASP A 126 -11.88 10.83 15.34
CA ASP A 126 -10.85 11.51 16.12
C ASP A 126 -9.42 11.17 15.65
N LEU A 127 -8.40 11.82 16.22
CA LEU A 127 -6.99 11.61 15.85
C LEU A 127 -6.54 10.14 15.97
N GLY A 128 -6.99 9.44 17.02
CA GLY A 128 -6.65 8.03 17.25
C GLY A 128 -7.35 7.10 16.27
N GLN A 129 -8.61 7.39 15.95
CA GLN A 129 -9.38 6.69 14.93
C GLN A 129 -8.79 6.90 13.53
N MET A 130 -8.45 8.14 13.16
CA MET A 130 -7.77 8.47 11.90
C MET A 130 -6.46 7.69 11.74
N PHE A 131 -5.66 7.64 12.81
CA PHE A 131 -4.39 6.93 12.83
C PHE A 131 -4.57 5.41 12.73
N SER A 132 -5.41 4.82 13.59
CA SER A 132 -5.63 3.37 13.64
C SER A 132 -6.28 2.82 12.38
N LYS A 133 -7.30 3.50 11.84
CA LYS A 133 -7.89 3.18 10.54
C LYS A 133 -6.86 3.33 9.41
N GLY A 134 -6.00 4.34 9.51
CA GLY A 134 -4.89 4.56 8.57
C GLY A 134 -3.90 3.40 8.55
N ILE A 135 -3.61 2.77 9.70
CA ILE A 135 -2.78 1.55 9.77
C ILE A 135 -3.45 0.42 9.01
N VAL A 136 -4.75 0.18 9.25
CA VAL A 136 -5.45 -0.93 8.61
C VAL A 136 -5.53 -0.73 7.10
N SER A 137 -5.91 0.46 6.62
CA SER A 137 -5.93 0.75 5.17
C SER A 137 -4.56 0.68 4.53
N GLY A 138 -3.51 1.17 5.20
CA GLY A 138 -2.13 1.04 4.73
C GLY A 138 -1.74 -0.42 4.51
N TRP A 139 -2.09 -1.28 5.48
CA TRP A 139 -1.90 -2.73 5.36
C TRP A 139 -2.75 -3.32 4.21
N MET A 140 -4.02 -2.95 4.09
CA MET A 140 -4.90 -3.43 3.02
C MET A 140 -4.33 -3.12 1.62
N ILE A 141 -3.87 -1.89 1.39
CA ILE A 141 -3.27 -1.49 0.11
C ILE A 141 -1.96 -2.25 -0.15
N ALA A 142 -1.08 -2.38 0.84
CA ALA A 142 0.14 -3.17 0.69
C ALA A 142 -0.15 -4.64 0.33
N THR A 143 -1.16 -5.24 0.96
CA THR A 143 -1.63 -6.60 0.67
C THR A 143 -2.17 -6.69 -0.75
N MET A 144 -2.99 -5.74 -1.17
CA MET A 144 -3.58 -5.68 -2.50
C MET A 144 -2.50 -5.66 -3.59
N VAL A 145 -1.50 -4.79 -3.47
CA VAL A 145 -0.39 -4.70 -4.43
C VAL A 145 0.37 -6.02 -4.51
N TRP A 146 0.60 -6.68 -3.38
CA TRP A 146 1.26 -7.98 -3.32
C TRP A 146 0.43 -9.11 -3.95
N MET A 147 -0.88 -9.12 -3.70
CA MET A 147 -1.83 -10.07 -4.31
C MET A 147 -1.89 -9.89 -5.83
N ILE A 148 -1.92 -8.65 -6.32
CA ILE A 148 -1.90 -8.33 -7.75
C ILE A 148 -0.63 -8.88 -8.41
N ALA A 149 0.53 -8.72 -7.76
CA ALA A 149 1.79 -9.25 -8.26
C ALA A 149 1.81 -10.80 -8.32
N SER A 150 1.02 -11.46 -7.47
CA SER A 150 0.94 -12.93 -7.40
C SER A 150 -0.16 -13.51 -8.30
N MET A 151 -1.21 -12.75 -8.60
CA MET A 151 -2.38 -13.19 -9.35
C MET A 151 -2.81 -12.14 -10.38
N GLU A 152 -2.01 -11.97 -11.44
CA GLU A 152 -2.26 -10.95 -12.46
C GLU A 152 -3.64 -11.07 -13.13
N ASN A 153 -4.12 -12.30 -13.38
CA ASN A 153 -5.42 -12.57 -14.00
C ASN A 153 -6.62 -12.12 -13.14
N ALA A 154 -6.44 -11.98 -11.81
CA ALA A 154 -7.49 -11.57 -10.88
C ALA A 154 -7.36 -10.11 -10.42
N LYS A 155 -6.46 -9.34 -11.04
CA LYS A 155 -6.11 -7.95 -10.65
C LYS A 155 -7.32 -7.06 -10.43
N ILE A 156 -8.29 -7.03 -11.35
CA ILE A 156 -9.49 -6.21 -11.22
C ILE A 156 -10.32 -6.61 -9.99
N ALA A 157 -10.57 -7.91 -9.80
CA ALA A 157 -11.35 -8.42 -8.68
C ALA A 157 -10.67 -8.11 -7.33
N ILE A 158 -9.34 -8.22 -7.26
CA ILE A 158 -8.55 -7.90 -6.07
C ILE A 158 -8.66 -6.40 -5.73
N ILE A 159 -8.50 -5.52 -6.73
CA ILE A 159 -8.61 -4.07 -6.53
C ILE A 159 -9.99 -3.72 -6.02
N VAL A 160 -11.04 -4.20 -6.70
CA VAL A 160 -12.44 -3.94 -6.30
C VAL A 160 -12.69 -4.46 -4.89
N LEU A 161 -12.37 -5.72 -4.59
CA LEU A 161 -12.65 -6.31 -3.28
C LEU A 161 -11.97 -5.54 -2.14
N ILE A 162 -10.68 -5.25 -2.26
CA ILE A 162 -9.94 -4.60 -1.17
C ILE A 162 -10.39 -3.16 -0.98
N THR A 163 -10.52 -2.39 -2.06
CA THR A 163 -10.90 -0.97 -1.98
C THR A 163 -12.37 -0.79 -1.62
N TYR A 164 -13.24 -1.72 -2.02
CA TYR A 164 -14.61 -1.82 -1.54
C TYR A 164 -14.67 -2.03 -0.02
N LEU A 165 -13.94 -3.00 0.52
CA LEU A 165 -13.89 -3.25 1.97
C LEU A 165 -13.28 -2.07 2.73
N MET A 166 -12.34 -1.34 2.13
CA MET A 166 -11.80 -0.11 2.70
C MET A 166 -12.89 0.94 2.91
N ALA A 167 -13.70 1.18 1.87
CA ALA A 167 -14.82 2.11 1.94
C ALA A 167 -15.93 1.63 2.89
N LEU A 168 -16.29 0.34 2.81
CA LEU A 168 -17.33 -0.24 3.64
C LEU A 168 -17.00 -0.14 5.14
N GLY A 169 -15.72 -0.31 5.48
CA GLY A 169 -15.20 -0.17 6.85
C GLY A 169 -14.86 1.27 7.27
N ASP A 170 -15.15 2.28 6.44
CA ASP A 170 -14.82 3.69 6.67
C ASP A 170 -13.33 3.89 7.04
N PHE A 171 -12.43 3.14 6.39
CA PHE A 171 -11.00 3.24 6.66
C PHE A 171 -10.39 4.48 6.00
N THR A 172 -9.58 5.21 6.74
CA THR A 172 -8.99 6.48 6.28
C THR A 172 -7.83 6.23 5.32
N HIS A 173 -7.72 7.03 4.28
CA HIS A 173 -6.65 6.89 3.28
C HIS A 173 -6.19 8.27 2.80
N ILE A 174 -4.88 8.53 2.89
CA ILE A 174 -4.32 9.87 2.72
C ILE A 174 -4.64 10.47 1.35
N VAL A 175 -4.58 9.69 0.26
CA VAL A 175 -4.80 10.24 -1.09
C VAL A 175 -6.28 10.51 -1.34
N VAL A 176 -7.15 9.50 -1.21
CA VAL A 176 -8.59 9.65 -1.48
C VAL A 176 -9.24 10.60 -0.48
N GLY A 177 -8.93 10.43 0.80
CA GLY A 177 -9.41 11.32 1.85
C GLY A 177 -8.97 12.77 1.64
N SER A 178 -7.86 13.03 0.94
CA SER A 178 -7.51 14.40 0.58
C SER A 178 -8.50 15.02 -0.40
N ALA A 179 -9.09 14.27 -1.34
CA ALA A 179 -10.18 14.79 -2.17
C ALA A 179 -11.44 15.03 -1.32
N GLU A 180 -11.81 14.08 -0.48
CA GLU A 180 -13.01 14.11 0.37
C GLU A 180 -12.97 15.28 1.37
N VAL A 181 -11.87 15.43 2.10
CA VAL A 181 -11.70 16.44 3.15
C VAL A 181 -11.36 17.81 2.56
N SER A 182 -10.60 17.90 1.46
CA SER A 182 -10.38 19.21 0.81
C SER A 182 -11.65 19.77 0.18
N TYR A 183 -12.59 18.92 -0.25
CA TYR A 183 -13.91 19.38 -0.70
C TYR A 183 -14.64 20.16 0.40
N LEU A 184 -14.58 19.68 1.66
CA LEU A 184 -15.12 20.42 2.82
C LEU A 184 -14.39 21.73 3.08
N VAL A 185 -13.05 21.73 2.95
CA VAL A 185 -12.25 22.94 3.14
C VAL A 185 -12.63 24.00 2.13
N PHE A 186 -12.74 23.62 0.85
CA PHE A 186 -13.14 24.56 -0.21
C PHE A 186 -14.60 25.01 -0.09
N ALA A 187 -15.48 24.16 0.44
CA ALA A 187 -16.85 24.51 0.77
C ALA A 187 -16.98 25.42 2.01
N GLY A 188 -15.87 25.64 2.75
CA GLY A 188 -15.83 26.49 3.93
C GLY A 188 -16.34 25.83 5.21
N GLU A 189 -16.51 24.50 5.23
CA GLU A 189 -17.04 23.77 6.40
C GLU A 189 -15.97 23.47 7.46
N ILE A 190 -14.70 23.32 7.04
CA ILE A 190 -13.57 23.08 7.94
C ILE A 190 -12.36 23.93 7.53
N ALA A 191 -11.43 24.14 8.45
CA ALA A 191 -10.21 24.89 8.17
C ALA A 191 -9.12 24.02 7.55
N TRP A 192 -8.20 24.63 6.80
CA TRP A 192 -6.96 23.97 6.36
C TRP A 192 -6.14 23.37 7.51
N LYS A 193 -6.25 23.95 8.71
CA LYS A 193 -5.62 23.41 9.92
C LYS A 193 -6.13 21.99 10.20
N ASP A 194 -7.44 21.76 10.12
CA ASP A 194 -8.04 20.46 10.40
C ASP A 194 -7.70 19.45 9.30
N PHE A 195 -7.66 19.90 8.04
CA PHE A 195 -7.16 19.09 6.93
C PHE A 195 -5.75 18.55 7.23
N TRP A 196 -4.80 19.40 7.64
CA TRP A 196 -3.41 18.97 7.84
C TRP A 196 -3.20 18.19 9.15
N PHE A 197 -3.81 18.63 10.25
CA PHE A 197 -3.50 18.09 11.58
C PHE A 197 -4.51 17.07 12.09
N ALA A 198 -5.80 17.20 11.76
CA ALA A 198 -6.82 16.23 12.18
C ALA A 198 -6.94 15.06 11.19
N PHE A 199 -6.87 15.34 9.88
CA PHE A 199 -6.97 14.31 8.85
C PHE A 199 -5.61 13.82 8.34
N ALA A 200 -4.85 14.67 7.66
CA ALA A 200 -3.73 14.23 6.82
C ALA A 200 -2.56 13.66 7.63
N GLY A 201 -2.15 14.35 8.71
CA GLY A 201 -1.07 13.91 9.59
C GLY A 201 -1.25 12.49 10.16
N PRO A 202 -2.31 12.23 10.96
CA PRO A 202 -2.53 10.91 11.54
C PRO A 202 -2.81 9.84 10.48
N THR A 203 -3.58 10.15 9.44
CA THR A 203 -3.88 9.19 8.36
C THR A 203 -2.62 8.79 7.59
N LEU A 204 -1.76 9.75 7.23
CA LEU A 204 -0.49 9.49 6.54
C LEU A 204 0.44 8.62 7.40
N ALA A 205 0.58 8.96 8.69
CA ALA A 205 1.40 8.19 9.61
C ALA A 205 0.90 6.75 9.72
N GLY A 206 -0.41 6.57 9.87
CA GLY A 206 -1.05 5.26 9.87
C GLY A 206 -0.79 4.49 8.57
N ASN A 207 -1.05 5.12 7.40
CA ASN A 207 -0.85 4.48 6.10
C ASN A 207 0.60 4.03 5.88
N ILE A 208 1.59 4.84 6.26
CA ILE A 208 3.01 4.48 6.17
C ILE A 208 3.32 3.28 7.07
N ILE A 209 2.86 3.30 8.33
CA ILE A 209 3.12 2.22 9.29
C ILE A 209 2.48 0.92 8.83
N GLY A 210 1.18 0.96 8.51
CA GLY A 210 0.43 -0.20 8.03
C GLY A 210 0.99 -0.77 6.73
N GLY A 211 1.30 0.11 5.78
CA GLY A 211 1.89 -0.28 4.50
C GLY A 211 3.26 -0.94 4.69
N SER A 212 4.09 -0.42 5.59
CA SER A 212 5.43 -0.97 5.85
C SER A 212 5.41 -2.28 6.65
N PHE A 213 4.34 -2.57 7.39
CA PHE A 213 4.28 -3.70 8.33
C PHE A 213 4.30 -5.07 7.64
N ILE A 214 3.54 -5.26 6.56
CA ILE A 214 3.60 -6.50 5.75
C ILE A 214 5.03 -6.72 5.25
N PHE A 215 5.71 -5.66 4.81
CA PHE A 215 7.05 -5.79 4.25
C PHE A 215 8.09 -6.12 5.31
N ALA A 216 7.95 -5.60 6.54
CA ALA A 216 8.78 -6.01 7.66
C ALA A 216 8.61 -7.51 7.99
N LEU A 217 7.37 -8.01 8.00
CA LEU A 217 7.08 -9.42 8.24
C LEU A 217 7.64 -10.33 7.14
N ILE A 218 7.41 -9.97 5.86
CA ILE A 218 7.90 -10.75 4.71
C ILE A 218 9.42 -10.71 4.65
N SER A 219 10.04 -9.55 4.83
CA SER A 219 11.51 -9.42 4.84
C SER A 219 12.13 -10.29 5.94
N HIS A 220 11.52 -10.32 7.14
CA HIS A 220 11.97 -11.20 8.22
C HIS A 220 11.83 -12.68 7.85
N ALA A 221 10.71 -13.07 7.23
CA ALA A 221 10.47 -14.45 6.80
C ALA A 221 11.44 -14.90 5.69
N GLN A 222 11.70 -14.05 4.69
CA GLN A 222 12.62 -14.34 3.59
C GLN A 222 14.07 -14.44 4.08
N ILE A 223 14.54 -13.51 4.92
CA ILE A 223 15.89 -13.56 5.50
C ILE A 223 16.08 -14.82 6.34
N ARG A 224 15.06 -15.23 7.10
CA ARG A 224 15.12 -16.48 7.87
C ARG A 224 15.21 -17.70 6.96
N SER A 225 14.43 -17.74 5.88
CA SER A 225 14.47 -18.83 4.90
C SER A 225 15.82 -18.93 4.17
N GLU A 226 16.42 -17.80 3.80
CA GLU A 226 17.76 -17.76 3.17
C GLU A 226 18.86 -18.21 4.14
N LYS A 227 18.79 -17.79 5.41
CA LYS A 227 19.72 -18.24 6.46
C LYS A 227 19.60 -19.74 6.70
N ASP A 228 18.38 -20.28 6.77
CA ASP A 228 18.14 -21.71 6.96
C ASP A 228 18.65 -22.53 5.76
N THR A 229 18.45 -22.02 4.54
CA THR A 229 18.94 -22.66 3.31
C THR A 229 20.48 -22.65 3.26
N THR A 230 21.10 -21.51 3.57
CA THR A 230 22.56 -21.37 3.61
C THR A 230 23.17 -22.28 4.68
N ALA A 231 22.60 -22.31 5.88
CA ALA A 231 23.03 -23.18 6.96
C ALA A 231 22.90 -24.67 6.61
N LYS A 232 21.84 -25.06 5.89
CA LYS A 232 21.67 -26.42 5.37
C LYS A 232 22.76 -26.77 4.36
N LEU A 233 23.03 -25.88 3.38
CA LEU A 233 24.09 -26.08 2.39
C LEU A 233 25.48 -26.19 3.04
N GLU A 234 25.78 -25.41 4.08
CA GLU A 234 27.04 -25.52 4.82
C GLU A 234 27.14 -26.85 5.58
N ARG A 235 26.06 -27.30 6.24
CA ARG A 235 26.00 -28.60 6.92
C ARG A 235 26.24 -29.75 5.95
N ASP A 236 25.57 -29.74 4.80
CA ASP A 236 25.71 -30.77 3.77
C ASP A 236 27.14 -30.80 3.20
N ARG A 237 27.76 -29.63 3.00
CA ARG A 237 29.18 -29.53 2.58
C ARG A 237 30.12 -30.13 3.62
N LYS A 238 29.94 -29.81 4.91
CA LYS A 238 30.77 -30.34 6.01
C LYS A 238 30.62 -31.87 6.12
N ALA A 239 29.39 -32.38 6.10
CA ALA A 239 29.13 -33.82 6.15
C ALA A 239 29.75 -34.58 4.97
N LYS A 240 29.68 -34.01 3.76
CA LYS A 240 30.31 -34.60 2.57
C LYS A 240 31.85 -34.59 2.64
N ALA A 241 32.44 -33.53 3.19
CA ALA A 241 33.89 -33.44 3.40
C ALA A 241 34.37 -34.47 4.45
N GLU A 242 33.63 -34.62 5.55
CA GLU A 242 33.92 -35.60 6.59
C GLU A 242 33.82 -37.04 6.08
N LYS A 243 32.75 -37.36 5.33
CA LYS A 243 32.59 -38.67 4.70
C LYS A 243 33.76 -39.02 3.76
N ARG A 244 34.17 -38.07 2.91
CA ARG A 244 35.34 -38.25 2.02
C ARG A 244 36.65 -38.47 2.79
N ARG A 245 36.81 -37.80 3.93
CA ARG A 245 37.98 -37.98 4.80
C ARG A 245 37.99 -39.38 5.43
N LEU A 246 36.85 -39.83 5.97
CA LEU A 246 36.71 -41.17 6.54
C LEU A 246 36.91 -42.28 5.49
N GLU A 247 36.41 -42.09 4.26
CA GLU A 247 36.65 -43.01 3.14
C GLU A 247 38.15 -43.10 2.78
N LYS A 248 38.86 -41.97 2.74
CA LYS A 248 40.32 -41.95 2.55
C LYS A 248 41.06 -42.65 3.69
N GLU A 249 40.69 -42.38 4.94
CA GLU A 249 41.31 -43.02 6.11
C GLU A 249 41.08 -44.54 6.13
N ARG A 250 39.89 -45.01 5.71
CA ARG A 250 39.62 -46.45 5.54
C ARG A 250 40.44 -47.06 4.40
N ALA A 251 40.48 -46.42 3.23
CA ALA A 251 41.26 -46.90 2.10
C ALA A 251 42.77 -47.00 2.42
N LEU A 252 43.31 -46.05 3.20
CA LEU A 252 44.69 -46.15 3.69
C LEU A 252 44.89 -47.33 4.64
N LYS A 253 43.97 -47.55 5.59
CA LYS A 253 44.05 -48.70 6.52
C LYS A 253 43.93 -50.04 5.79
N ASP A 254 43.03 -50.14 4.81
CA ASP A 254 42.84 -51.37 4.04
C ASP A 254 44.08 -51.68 3.18
N ALA A 255 44.74 -50.65 2.62
CA ALA A 255 46.00 -50.80 1.88
C ALA A 255 47.16 -51.27 2.79
N ASP A 256 47.25 -50.73 4.01
CA ASP A 256 48.29 -51.10 5.00
C ASP A 256 48.09 -52.53 5.53
N THR A 257 46.84 -52.95 5.70
CA THR A 257 46.48 -54.30 6.15
C THR A 257 46.66 -55.36 5.04
N GLY A 258 46.48 -54.97 3.77
CA GLY A 258 46.78 -55.81 2.61
C GLY A 258 48.27 -56.07 2.44
N ALA A 259 49.10 -55.03 2.62
CA ALA A 259 50.56 -55.15 2.54
C ALA A 259 51.17 -56.03 3.64
N GLN A 260 50.57 -56.07 4.84
CA GLN A 260 51.01 -56.95 5.93
C GLN A 260 50.63 -58.44 5.75
N LYS A 261 49.72 -58.77 4.83
CA LYS A 261 49.33 -60.17 4.54
C LYS A 261 50.15 -60.83 3.41
N GLU A 262 50.96 -60.06 2.68
CA GLU A 262 51.81 -60.56 1.58
C GLU A 262 53.29 -60.78 1.99
N ILE A 263 53.62 -60.69 3.29
CA ILE A 263 54.93 -61.01 3.87
C ILE A 263 54.79 -62.26 4.74
#